data_AF-A0A956NGS2-F1
#
_entry.id   AF-A0A956NGS2-F1
#
_cell.length_a   1.000
_cell.length_b   1.000
_cell.length_c   1.000
_cell.angle_alpha   90.00
_cell.angle_beta   90.00
_cell.angle_gamma   90.00
#
_symmetry.space_group_name_H-M   'P 1'
#
loop_
_entity.id
_entity.type
_entity.pdbx_description
1 polymer ?
#
loop_
_entity_poly.entity_id
_entity_poly.type
_entity_poly.pdbx_seq_one_letter_code
_entity_poly.pdbx_strand_id
1 'polypeptide(L)'
;TLIGETTAGAAHGGGVHPVAAGFHAFVPDFRPVHPVTGGDWEGVGVVPDVRIDPAAALAEAHVRALEALIDGAPSSTQREALRSTLEELRAAKEERAARAQLGEAKAREYVGRFEYRTISAEDGVLYLQREGGPKLELVPLDAPDEFTLELVPQAKIRFERNEAGVVEALHVLAMSGNWEVTRRK
;
A
#
# COMPACT_ATOMS: atom_id res chain seq x y z
N THR A 1 -13.41 -0.50 -15.81
CA THR A 1 -13.59 -0.94 -14.42
C THR A 1 -12.49 -0.38 -13.57
N LEU A 2 -12.84 0.51 -12.64
CA LEU A 2 -11.98 1.04 -11.59
C LEU A 2 -12.16 0.18 -10.34
N ILE A 3 -11.05 -0.16 -9.67
CA ILE A 3 -11.04 -1.07 -8.52
C ILE A 3 -10.13 -0.45 -7.45
N GLY A 4 -10.64 -0.34 -6.23
CA GLY A 4 -9.90 0.21 -5.08
C GLY A 4 -10.78 1.07 -4.20
N GLU A 5 -10.20 2.14 -3.64
CA GLU A 5 -10.92 3.11 -2.81
C GLU A 5 -11.26 4.39 -3.56
N THR A 6 -12.14 5.20 -2.95
CA THR A 6 -12.43 6.55 -3.46
C THR A 6 -11.19 7.42 -3.32
N THR A 7 -10.79 8.09 -4.41
CA THR A 7 -9.58 8.93 -4.38
C THR A 7 -9.79 10.18 -3.50
N ALA A 8 -8.71 10.85 -3.12
CA ALA A 8 -8.75 12.00 -2.20
C ALA A 8 -9.52 13.24 -2.73
N GLY A 9 -9.77 13.33 -4.03
CA GLY A 9 -10.53 14.45 -4.60
C GLY A 9 -9.77 15.75 -4.79
N ALA A 10 -8.45 15.71 -5.04
CA ALA A 10 -7.66 16.88 -5.41
C ALA A 10 -7.66 17.08 -6.94
N ALA A 11 -8.73 17.66 -7.48
CA ALA A 11 -8.92 17.89 -8.91
C ALA A 11 -8.40 19.26 -9.38
N HIS A 12 -8.52 20.29 -8.53
CA HIS A 12 -8.18 21.67 -8.86
C HIS A 12 -6.69 21.90 -8.64
N GLY A 13 -5.94 22.00 -9.72
CA GLY A 13 -4.50 22.24 -9.65
C GLY A 13 -4.17 23.73 -9.60
N GLY A 14 -3.08 24.07 -8.92
CA GLY A 14 -2.62 25.44 -8.74
C GLY A 14 -1.37 25.52 -7.86
N GLY A 15 -1.11 26.69 -7.33
CA GLY A 15 0.10 26.99 -6.57
C GLY A 15 -0.17 27.55 -5.18
N VAL A 16 0.84 27.47 -4.31
CA VAL A 16 0.88 28.25 -3.07
C VAL A 16 1.52 29.59 -3.39
N HIS A 17 0.79 30.67 -3.10
CA HIS A 17 1.23 32.03 -3.33
C HIS A 17 1.41 32.77 -2.00
N PRO A 18 2.46 33.58 -1.85
CA PRO A 18 2.60 34.44 -0.68
C PRO A 18 1.51 35.52 -0.70
N VAL A 19 1.00 35.86 0.49
CA VAL A 19 0.12 37.00 0.72
C VAL A 19 0.72 37.88 1.82
N ALA A 20 0.10 39.04 2.08
CA ALA A 20 0.64 40.01 3.04
C ALA A 20 0.86 39.41 4.45
N ALA A 21 1.79 40.00 5.21
CA ALA A 21 2.12 39.61 6.58
C ALA A 21 2.64 38.16 6.76
N GLY A 22 3.26 37.57 5.74
CA GLY A 22 3.91 36.25 5.84
C GLY A 22 2.97 35.05 5.71
N PHE A 23 1.69 35.30 5.46
CA PHE A 23 0.72 34.24 5.16
C PHE A 23 0.90 33.72 3.73
N HIS A 24 0.37 32.54 3.47
CA HIS A 24 0.35 31.91 2.14
C HIS A 24 -1.06 31.39 1.85
N ALA A 25 -1.46 31.42 0.58
CA ALA A 25 -2.74 30.91 0.13
C ALA A 25 -2.52 29.97 -1.06
N PHE A 26 -3.19 28.81 -1.07
CA PHE A 26 -3.28 27.98 -2.26
C PHE A 26 -4.35 28.56 -3.19
N VAL A 27 -3.98 28.83 -4.44
CA VAL A 27 -4.88 29.36 -5.47
C VAL A 27 -4.96 28.36 -6.62
N PRO A 28 -6.14 27.82 -6.96
CA PRO A 28 -6.29 26.95 -8.11
C PRO A 28 -6.20 27.77 -9.41
N ASP A 29 -5.26 27.39 -10.28
CA ASP A 29 -5.05 28.02 -11.58
C ASP A 29 -5.91 27.36 -12.67
N PHE A 30 -6.30 26.10 -12.46
CA PHE A 30 -7.16 25.37 -13.39
C PHE A 30 -8.13 24.44 -12.70
N ARG A 31 -9.21 24.14 -13.43
CA ARG A 31 -10.24 23.18 -13.05
C ARG A 31 -10.51 22.24 -14.23
N PRO A 32 -10.33 20.92 -14.07
CA PRO A 32 -10.79 19.97 -15.08
C PRO A 32 -12.32 19.96 -15.11
N VAL A 33 -12.91 19.79 -16.29
CA VAL A 33 -14.37 19.60 -16.44
C VAL A 33 -14.59 18.35 -17.26
N HIS A 34 -15.30 17.40 -16.69
CA HIS A 34 -15.60 16.14 -17.36
C HIS A 34 -16.60 16.37 -18.51
N PRO A 35 -16.28 15.94 -19.74
CA PRO A 35 -17.05 16.33 -20.93
C PRO A 35 -18.47 15.77 -20.97
N VAL A 36 -18.76 14.70 -20.23
CA VAL A 36 -20.09 14.06 -20.21
C VAL A 36 -20.95 14.58 -19.06
N THR A 37 -20.37 14.80 -17.88
CA THR A 37 -21.13 15.13 -16.66
C THR A 37 -21.12 16.62 -16.34
N GLY A 38 -20.22 17.40 -16.95
CA GLY A 38 -20.04 18.84 -16.65
C GLY A 38 -19.46 19.14 -15.27
N GLY A 39 -19.20 18.11 -14.46
CA GLY A 39 -18.61 18.21 -13.12
C GLY A 39 -17.11 17.86 -13.10
N ASP A 40 -16.58 17.63 -11.90
CA ASP A 40 -15.23 17.13 -11.66
C ASP A 40 -15.21 16.25 -10.39
N TRP A 41 -14.02 15.87 -9.92
CA TRP A 41 -13.83 15.04 -8.73
C TRP A 41 -13.34 15.84 -7.51
N GLU A 42 -13.42 17.17 -7.51
CA GLU A 42 -12.93 18.00 -6.39
C GLU A 42 -13.72 17.72 -5.11
N GLY A 43 -13.02 17.47 -4.01
CA GLY A 43 -13.59 17.21 -2.68
C GLY A 43 -14.36 15.89 -2.54
N VAL A 44 -14.77 15.27 -3.65
CA VAL A 44 -15.56 14.02 -3.68
C VAL A 44 -14.74 12.81 -4.11
N GLY A 45 -13.65 13.01 -4.85
CA GLY A 45 -12.86 11.93 -5.40
C GLY A 45 -13.50 11.19 -6.57
N VAL A 46 -12.78 10.21 -7.09
CA VAL A 46 -13.28 9.28 -8.09
C VAL A 46 -13.74 8.02 -7.37
N VAL A 47 -15.03 7.71 -7.47
CA VAL A 47 -15.61 6.49 -6.91
C VAL A 47 -15.33 5.31 -7.85
N PRO A 48 -14.71 4.22 -7.37
CA PRO A 48 -14.42 3.06 -8.21
C PRO A 48 -15.68 2.21 -8.46
N ASP A 49 -15.68 1.48 -9.58
CA ASP A 49 -16.74 0.53 -9.93
C ASP A 49 -16.81 -0.63 -8.92
N VAL A 50 -15.65 -1.03 -8.39
CA VAL A 50 -15.51 -2.04 -7.34
C VAL A 50 -14.78 -1.40 -6.16
N ARG A 51 -15.52 -1.15 -5.09
CA ARG A 51 -14.95 -0.58 -3.85
C ARG A 51 -14.34 -1.70 -3.01
N ILE A 52 -13.02 -1.63 -2.80
CA ILE A 52 -12.26 -2.59 -2.01
C ILE A 52 -11.04 -1.90 -1.40
N ASP A 53 -10.49 -2.48 -0.33
CA ASP A 53 -9.23 -2.04 0.26
C ASP A 53 -8.13 -1.91 -0.81
N PRO A 54 -7.31 -0.84 -0.81
CA PRO A 54 -6.28 -0.62 -1.81
C PRO A 54 -5.27 -1.77 -1.90
N ALA A 55 -4.98 -2.44 -0.78
CA ALA A 55 -4.06 -3.57 -0.71
C ALA A 55 -4.58 -4.77 -1.51
N ALA A 56 -5.90 -4.96 -1.55
CA ALA A 56 -6.52 -6.04 -2.31
C ALA A 56 -6.83 -5.67 -3.77
N ALA A 57 -6.77 -4.38 -4.14
CA ALA A 57 -7.24 -3.89 -5.44
C ALA A 57 -6.50 -4.49 -6.64
N LEU A 58 -5.17 -4.62 -6.57
CA LEU A 58 -4.37 -5.20 -7.66
C LEU A 58 -4.71 -6.68 -7.89
N ALA A 59 -4.77 -7.46 -6.81
CA ALA A 59 -5.10 -8.87 -6.88
C ALA A 59 -6.52 -9.07 -7.45
N GLU A 60 -7.49 -8.28 -6.98
CA GLU A 60 -8.86 -8.30 -7.48
C GLU A 60 -8.95 -7.92 -8.97
N ALA A 61 -8.18 -6.92 -9.41
CA ALA A 61 -8.10 -6.54 -10.82
C ALA A 61 -7.56 -7.69 -11.69
N HIS A 62 -6.51 -8.37 -11.22
CA HIS A 62 -5.94 -9.52 -11.94
C HIS A 62 -6.91 -10.70 -11.99
N VAL A 63 -7.60 -11.02 -10.89
CA VAL A 63 -8.63 -12.06 -10.85
C VAL A 63 -9.71 -11.79 -11.90
N ARG A 64 -10.28 -10.59 -11.90
CA ARG A 64 -11.33 -10.22 -12.87
C ARG A 64 -10.84 -10.23 -14.31
N ALA A 65 -9.60 -9.80 -14.54
CA ALA A 65 -9.01 -9.85 -15.88
C ALA A 65 -8.87 -11.30 -16.37
N LEU A 66 -8.39 -12.22 -15.52
CA LEU A 66 -8.27 -13.64 -15.85
C LEU A 66 -9.64 -14.28 -16.08
N GLU A 67 -10.64 -13.98 -15.25
CA GLU A 67 -12.01 -14.46 -15.43
C GLU A 67 -12.61 -14.02 -16.78
N ALA A 68 -12.46 -12.74 -17.14
CA ALA A 68 -12.90 -12.23 -18.44
C ALA A 68 -12.17 -12.91 -19.62
N LEU A 69 -10.87 -13.20 -19.47
CA LEU A 69 -10.10 -13.92 -20.49
C LEU A 69 -10.51 -15.40 -20.61
N ILE A 70 -10.86 -16.05 -19.50
CA ILE A 70 -11.37 -17.44 -19.46
C ILE A 70 -12.70 -17.53 -20.23
N ASP A 71 -13.59 -16.55 -20.02
CA ASP A 71 -14.89 -16.48 -20.71
C ASP A 71 -14.72 -16.26 -22.21
N GLY A 72 -13.77 -15.40 -22.60
CA GLY A 72 -13.43 -15.11 -23.99
C GLY A 72 -12.50 -16.13 -24.68
N ALA A 73 -12.07 -17.19 -24.00
CA ALA A 73 -11.02 -18.07 -24.50
C ALA A 73 -11.44 -18.86 -25.76
N PRO A 74 -10.70 -18.78 -26.88
CA PRO A 74 -11.05 -19.44 -28.15
C PRO A 74 -10.83 -20.95 -28.16
N SER A 75 -10.07 -21.50 -27.19
CA SER A 75 -9.78 -22.94 -27.10
C SER A 75 -9.85 -23.45 -25.67
N SER A 76 -10.07 -24.76 -25.51
CA SER A 76 -10.03 -25.43 -24.21
C SER A 76 -8.65 -25.33 -23.55
N THR A 77 -7.58 -25.52 -24.33
CA THR A 77 -6.19 -25.42 -23.85
C THR A 77 -5.87 -24.04 -23.29
N GLN A 78 -6.24 -22.96 -23.99
CA GLN A 78 -6.01 -21.60 -23.48
C GLN A 78 -6.83 -21.33 -22.22
N ARG A 79 -8.08 -21.81 -22.18
CA ARG A 79 -8.95 -21.67 -21.02
C ARG A 79 -8.38 -22.37 -19.79
N GLU A 80 -7.83 -23.56 -19.97
CA GLU A 80 -7.21 -24.34 -18.89
C GLU A 80 -5.92 -23.68 -18.38
N ALA A 81 -5.07 -23.17 -19.27
CA ALA A 81 -3.89 -22.40 -18.87
C ALA A 81 -4.26 -21.16 -18.03
N LEU A 82 -5.26 -20.39 -18.45
CA LEU A 82 -5.73 -19.21 -17.70
C LEU A 82 -6.32 -19.59 -16.33
N ARG A 83 -7.00 -20.74 -16.23
CA ARG A 83 -7.49 -21.25 -14.93
C ARG A 83 -6.36 -21.62 -13.99
N SER A 84 -5.32 -22.31 -14.48
CA SER A 84 -4.12 -22.58 -13.68
C SER A 84 -3.51 -21.28 -13.15
N THR A 85 -3.34 -20.27 -14.01
CA THR A 85 -2.82 -18.96 -13.59
C THR A 85 -3.69 -18.28 -12.53
N LEU A 86 -5.02 -18.39 -12.65
CA LEU A 86 -5.95 -17.84 -11.65
C LEU A 86 -5.84 -18.56 -10.31
N GLU A 87 -5.68 -19.88 -10.31
CA GLU A 87 -5.48 -20.69 -9.11
C GLU A 87 -4.14 -20.34 -8.44
N GLU A 88 -3.06 -20.23 -9.21
CA GLU A 88 -1.74 -19.81 -8.72
C GLU A 88 -1.78 -18.42 -8.08
N LEU A 89 -2.47 -17.45 -8.71
CA LEU A 89 -2.64 -16.10 -8.17
C LEU A 89 -3.38 -16.12 -6.81
N ARG A 90 -4.45 -16.91 -6.72
CA ARG A 90 -5.24 -17.05 -5.48
C ARG A 90 -4.41 -17.70 -4.38
N ALA A 91 -3.68 -18.77 -4.69
CA ALA A 91 -2.79 -19.43 -3.75
C ALA A 91 -1.68 -18.50 -3.24
N ALA A 92 -1.04 -17.73 -4.14
CA ALA A 92 -0.02 -16.75 -3.76
C ALA A 92 -0.57 -15.66 -2.82
N LYS A 93 -1.81 -15.21 -3.07
CA LYS A 93 -2.49 -14.25 -2.18
C LYS A 93 -2.72 -14.83 -0.79
N GLU A 94 -3.21 -16.07 -0.72
CA GLU A 94 -3.45 -16.76 0.56
C GLU A 94 -2.15 -17.01 1.32
N GLU A 95 -1.10 -17.47 0.65
CA GLU A 95 0.23 -17.64 1.24
C GLU A 95 0.77 -16.32 1.80
N ARG A 96 0.62 -15.24 1.04
CA ARG A 96 1.09 -13.92 1.46
C ARG A 96 0.33 -13.40 2.69
N ALA A 97 -0.99 -13.56 2.72
CA ALA A 97 -1.80 -13.23 3.89
C ALA A 97 -1.43 -14.10 5.10
N ALA A 98 -1.15 -15.39 4.89
CA ALA A 98 -0.68 -16.27 5.95
C ALA A 98 0.71 -15.86 6.49
N ARG A 99 1.62 -15.42 5.61
CA ARG A 99 2.94 -14.89 6.00
C ARG A 99 2.83 -13.60 6.82
N ALA A 100 1.94 -12.69 6.45
CA ALA A 100 1.72 -11.43 7.19
C ALA A 100 1.29 -11.69 8.66
N GLN A 101 0.68 -12.84 8.93
CA GLN A 101 0.23 -13.21 10.26
C GLN A 101 1.37 -13.80 11.12
N LEU A 102 2.04 -12.93 11.88
CA LEU A 102 3.13 -13.33 12.80
C LEU A 102 2.61 -13.91 14.12
N GLY A 103 1.36 -13.63 14.46
CA GLY A 103 0.79 -13.87 15.78
C GLY A 103 1.24 -12.85 16.83
N GLU A 104 0.43 -12.67 17.87
CA GLU A 104 0.59 -11.56 18.82
C GLU A 104 1.96 -11.51 19.50
N ALA A 105 2.48 -12.66 19.95
CA ALA A 105 3.73 -12.71 20.68
C ALA A 105 4.91 -12.22 19.84
N LYS A 106 4.98 -12.66 18.58
CA LYS A 106 6.06 -12.28 17.66
C LYS A 106 5.92 -10.84 17.19
N ALA A 107 4.70 -10.41 16.85
CA ALA A 107 4.42 -9.03 16.42
C ALA A 107 4.82 -8.01 17.51
N ARG A 108 4.54 -8.29 18.79
CA ARG A 108 4.89 -7.41 19.92
C ARG A 108 6.38 -7.09 20.04
N GLU A 109 7.28 -7.95 19.55
CA GLU A 109 8.72 -7.69 19.58
C GLU A 109 9.12 -6.43 18.78
N TYR A 110 8.37 -6.15 17.70
CA TYR A 110 8.65 -5.08 16.74
C TYR A 110 7.93 -3.77 17.07
N VAL A 111 6.88 -3.81 17.89
CA VAL A 111 6.03 -2.66 18.21
C VAL A 111 6.84 -1.57 18.92
N GLY A 112 6.82 -0.35 18.39
CA GLY A 112 7.57 0.75 18.98
C GLY A 112 7.58 2.00 18.12
N ARG A 113 8.13 3.07 18.68
CA ARG A 113 8.34 4.33 17.96
C ARG A 113 9.78 4.44 17.50
N PHE A 114 9.97 4.70 16.21
CA PHE A 114 11.26 4.87 15.55
C PHE A 114 11.30 6.27 14.95
N GLU A 115 11.69 7.24 15.79
CA GLU A 115 11.65 8.67 15.45
C GLU A 115 10.27 9.14 14.95
N TYR A 116 10.12 9.40 13.65
CA TYR A 116 8.89 9.85 12.99
C TYR A 116 8.06 8.70 12.38
N ARG A 117 8.48 7.45 12.60
CA ARG A 117 7.78 6.21 12.23
C ARG A 117 7.27 5.50 13.48
N THR A 118 6.12 4.84 13.35
CA THR A 118 5.55 3.98 14.40
C THR A 118 5.30 2.60 13.81
N ILE A 119 5.71 1.57 14.53
CA ILE A 119 5.32 0.18 14.27
C ILE A 119 4.23 -0.19 15.27
N SER A 120 3.06 -0.56 14.75
CA SER A 120 1.93 -1.07 15.53
C SER A 120 1.62 -2.52 15.14
N ALA A 121 0.95 -3.25 16.03
CA ALA A 121 0.44 -4.58 15.75
C ALA A 121 -1.08 -4.61 15.97
N GLU A 122 -1.81 -5.19 15.02
CA GLU A 122 -3.26 -5.43 15.11
C GLU A 122 -3.50 -6.89 14.71
N ASP A 123 -4.14 -7.67 15.58
CA ASP A 123 -4.46 -9.09 15.38
C ASP A 123 -3.28 -10.00 14.96
N GLY A 124 -2.04 -9.62 15.29
CA GLY A 124 -0.82 -10.37 14.93
C GLY A 124 -0.15 -9.93 13.62
N VAL A 125 -0.73 -8.94 12.94
CA VAL A 125 -0.19 -8.29 11.74
C VAL A 125 0.50 -6.98 12.12
N LEU A 126 1.64 -6.69 11.49
CA LEU A 126 2.40 -5.47 11.74
C LEU A 126 2.03 -4.36 10.75
N TYR A 127 2.05 -3.13 11.23
CA TYR A 127 1.83 -1.94 10.43
C TYR A 127 2.93 -0.92 10.68
N LEU A 128 3.42 -0.32 9.60
CA LEU A 128 4.31 0.83 9.61
C LEU A 128 3.49 2.08 9.27
N GLN A 129 3.60 3.10 10.13
CA GLN A 129 2.95 4.39 9.93
C GLN A 129 3.95 5.52 10.09
N ARG A 130 4.04 6.40 9.09
CA ARG A 130 4.73 7.70 9.22
C ARG A 130 3.79 8.70 9.89
N GLU A 131 4.33 9.66 10.63
CA GLU A 131 3.52 10.72 11.24
C GLU A 131 2.60 11.41 10.21
N GLY A 132 1.29 11.41 10.49
CA GLY A 132 0.26 11.94 9.59
C GLY A 132 -0.04 11.11 8.32
N GLY A 133 0.68 10.02 8.09
CA GLY A 133 0.51 9.15 6.93
C GLY A 133 -0.43 7.95 7.18
N PRO A 134 -0.78 7.19 6.12
CA PRO A 134 -1.56 5.97 6.26
C PRO A 134 -0.77 4.88 6.99
N LYS A 135 -1.49 3.93 7.59
CA LYS A 135 -0.90 2.66 8.06
C LYS A 135 -0.65 1.77 6.86
N LEU A 136 0.56 1.22 6.78
CA LEU A 136 0.97 0.30 5.71
C LEU A 136 1.31 -1.04 6.34
N GLU A 137 0.64 -2.10 5.90
CA GLU A 137 0.88 -3.46 6.37
C GLU A 137 2.29 -3.93 6.03
N LEU A 138 2.96 -4.53 7.01
CA LEU A 138 4.28 -5.14 6.89
C LEU A 138 4.14 -6.64 6.62
N VAL A 139 4.77 -7.10 5.56
CA VAL A 139 4.80 -8.52 5.19
C VAL A 139 6.23 -9.05 5.41
N PRO A 140 6.44 -10.11 6.21
CA PRO A 140 7.77 -10.66 6.42
C PRO A 140 8.33 -11.30 5.15
N LEU A 141 9.64 -11.17 4.98
CA LEU A 141 10.41 -11.85 3.95
C LEU A 141 11.07 -13.12 4.51
N ASP A 142 11.72 -13.90 3.66
CA ASP A 142 12.37 -15.16 4.08
C ASP A 142 13.55 -14.93 5.02
N ALA A 143 14.20 -13.76 4.92
CA ALA A 143 15.28 -13.38 5.80
C ALA A 143 14.72 -12.89 7.16
N PRO A 144 15.38 -13.26 8.29
CA PRO A 144 14.93 -12.85 9.60
C PRO A 144 14.96 -11.33 9.73
N ASP A 145 13.94 -10.79 10.40
CA ASP A 145 13.79 -9.35 10.66
C ASP A 145 13.74 -8.48 9.39
N GLU A 146 13.55 -9.07 8.21
CA GLU A 146 13.31 -8.36 6.96
C GLU A 146 11.84 -8.40 6.56
N PHE A 147 11.35 -7.26 6.07
CA PHE A 147 9.97 -7.02 5.72
C PHE A 147 9.87 -6.23 4.43
N THR A 148 8.72 -6.34 3.79
CA THR A 148 8.25 -5.44 2.74
C THR A 148 6.91 -4.82 3.14
N LEU A 149 6.33 -3.99 2.28
CA LEU A 149 5.01 -3.41 2.48
C LEU A 149 4.01 -4.07 1.55
N GLU A 150 2.80 -4.31 2.03
CA GLU A 150 1.77 -4.98 1.22
C GLU A 150 1.50 -4.24 -0.09
N LEU A 151 1.27 -2.93 0.01
CA LEU A 151 1.03 -2.04 -1.12
C LEU A 151 2.26 -1.71 -1.96
N VAL A 152 3.47 -1.97 -1.44
CA VAL A 152 4.74 -1.62 -2.10
C VAL A 152 5.73 -2.78 -1.95
N PRO A 153 5.52 -3.92 -2.65
CA PRO A 153 6.32 -5.12 -2.46
C PRO A 153 7.82 -4.94 -2.74
N GLN A 154 8.20 -3.91 -3.50
CA GLN A 154 9.58 -3.52 -3.78
C GLN A 154 10.27 -2.79 -2.63
N ALA A 155 9.52 -2.35 -1.60
CA ALA A 155 10.10 -1.76 -0.41
C ALA A 155 10.97 -2.79 0.33
N LYS A 156 12.10 -2.34 0.87
CA LYS A 156 12.94 -3.17 1.73
C LYS A 156 13.04 -2.54 3.10
N ILE A 157 12.62 -3.29 4.11
CA ILE A 157 12.59 -2.88 5.50
C ILE A 157 13.34 -3.93 6.30
N ARG A 158 14.18 -3.50 7.24
CA ARG A 158 14.93 -4.39 8.11
C ARG A 158 14.91 -3.86 9.54
N PHE A 159 14.68 -4.74 10.51
CA PHE A 159 14.87 -4.44 11.91
C PHE A 159 16.26 -4.87 12.36
N GLU A 160 16.90 -4.03 13.16
CA GLU A 160 18.18 -4.33 13.81
C GLU A 160 17.92 -4.63 15.28
N ARG A 161 18.55 -5.70 15.78
CA ARG A 161 18.47 -6.12 17.18
C ARG A 161 19.81 -5.91 17.86
N ASN A 162 19.76 -5.55 19.14
CA ASN A 162 20.94 -5.46 19.99
C ASN A 162 21.43 -6.85 20.45
N GLU A 163 22.52 -6.90 21.22
CA GLU A 163 23.08 -8.15 21.76
C GLU A 163 22.09 -8.94 22.65
N ALA A 164 21.12 -8.25 23.26
CA ALA A 164 20.06 -8.88 24.05
C ALA A 164 18.87 -9.40 23.20
N GLY A 165 18.94 -9.27 21.86
CA GLY A 165 17.90 -9.71 20.94
C GLY A 165 16.70 -8.75 20.83
N VAL A 166 16.79 -7.55 21.40
CA VAL A 166 15.72 -6.54 21.37
C VAL A 166 15.89 -5.65 20.15
N VAL A 167 14.81 -5.43 19.40
CA VAL A 167 14.79 -4.49 18.26
C VAL A 167 15.15 -3.08 18.74
N GLU A 168 16.20 -2.50 18.18
CA GLU A 168 16.74 -1.17 18.54
C GLU A 168 16.74 -0.16 17.39
N ALA A 169 16.66 -0.62 16.14
CA ALA A 169 16.59 0.26 14.98
C ALA A 169 15.73 -0.32 13.84
N LEU A 170 15.23 0.59 13.01
CA LEU A 170 14.47 0.31 11.80
C LEU A 170 15.19 0.91 10.61
N HIS A 171 15.53 0.07 9.64
CA HIS A 171 16.19 0.40 8.39
C HIS A 171 15.17 0.35 7.26
N VAL A 172 15.06 1.42 6.48
CA VAL A 172 14.19 1.48 5.29
C VAL A 172 15.03 1.88 4.10
N LEU A 173 14.99 1.08 3.03
CA LEU A 173 15.70 1.40 1.79
C LEU A 173 14.96 2.53 1.07
N ALA A 174 15.61 3.69 0.97
CA ALA A 174 15.08 4.83 0.23
C ALA A 174 15.14 4.57 -1.29
N MET A 175 14.33 5.29 -2.06
CA MET A 175 14.35 5.22 -3.53
C MET A 175 15.70 5.62 -4.13
N SER A 176 16.53 6.37 -3.40
CA SER A 176 17.90 6.71 -3.79
C SER A 176 18.88 5.53 -3.67
N GLY A 177 18.46 4.40 -3.12
CA GLY A 177 19.31 3.22 -2.89
C GLY A 177 20.08 3.22 -1.56
N ASN A 178 19.95 4.27 -0.75
CA ASN A 178 20.57 4.35 0.56
C ASN A 178 19.63 3.83 1.66
N TRP A 179 20.21 3.21 2.68
CA TRP A 179 19.48 2.83 3.88
C TRP A 179 19.28 4.02 4.79
N GLU A 180 18.03 4.29 5.14
CA GLU A 180 17.68 5.24 6.20
C GLU A 180 17.47 4.48 7.50
N VAL A 181 18.20 4.86 8.55
CA VAL A 181 18.17 4.21 9.86
C VAL A 181 17.49 5.12 10.85
N THR A 182 16.48 4.59 11.55
CA THR A 182 15.74 5.28 12.60
C THR A 182 15.84 4.48 13.90
N ARG A 183 16.22 5.12 15.00
CA ARG A 183 16.43 4.45 16.29
C ARG A 183 15.12 4.35 17.09
N ARG A 184 14.94 3.24 17.82
CA ARG A 184 13.81 3.02 18.71
C ARG A 184 13.90 3.96 19.92
N LYS A 185 12.78 4.61 20.25
CA LYS A 185 12.61 5.44 21.45
C LYS A 185 11.97 4.65 22.58
#